data_AF-A0A522AMR3-F1
#
_entry.id   AF-A0A522AMR3-F1
#
_cell.length_a   1.000
_cell.length_b   1.000
_cell.length_c   1.000
_cell.angle_alpha   90.00
_cell.angle_beta   90.00
_cell.angle_gamma   90.00
#
_symmetry.space_group_name_H-M   'P 1'
#
loop_
_entity.id
_entity.type
_entity.pdbx_description
1 polymer ?
#
loop_
_entity_poly.entity_id
_entity_poly.type
_entity_poly.pdbx_seq_one_letter_code
_entity_poly.pdbx_strand_id
1 'polypeptide(L)'
;MKLLSDRSRVAFVPMEKYDIDIELARTFPAQTCQRWCVMPFDKMSKSILVATANPFNQQAAKELSQATAFRLLWYLVPPADLVKNIRKAFR
;
A
#
# COMPACT_ATOMS: atom_id res chain seq x y z
N MET A 1 -14.31 3.98 -19.34
CA MET A 1 -14.01 3.64 -17.93
C MET A 1 -13.75 4.92 -17.14
N LYS A 2 -14.80 5.57 -16.63
CA LYS A 2 -14.73 6.90 -15.99
C LYS A 2 -15.62 6.99 -14.72
N LEU A 3 -15.86 5.85 -14.07
CA LEU A 3 -16.90 5.70 -13.04
C LEU A 3 -16.38 5.36 -11.63
N LEU A 4 -15.07 5.11 -11.47
CA LEU A 4 -14.48 4.80 -10.16
C LEU A 4 -13.73 5.98 -9.52
N SER A 5 -13.51 7.07 -10.27
CA SER A 5 -12.80 8.26 -9.78
C SER A 5 -13.65 9.17 -8.89
N ASP A 6 -14.97 8.99 -8.86
CA ASP A 6 -15.88 9.96 -8.23
C ASP A 6 -16.23 9.64 -6.76
N ARG A 7 -16.20 8.37 -6.35
CA ARG A 7 -16.71 7.96 -5.02
C ARG A 7 -15.68 7.59 -3.98
N SER A 8 -14.40 7.61 -4.30
CA SER A 8 -13.35 7.36 -3.31
C SER A 8 -12.19 8.27 -3.65
N ARG A 9 -11.88 9.21 -2.75
CA ARG A 9 -10.70 10.11 -2.80
C ARG A 9 -9.39 9.34 -2.64
N VAL A 10 -9.27 8.19 -3.29
CA VAL A 10 -8.13 7.27 -3.22
C VAL A 10 -7.59 7.21 -4.63
N ALA A 11 -6.38 7.74 -4.82
CA ALA A 11 -5.74 7.76 -6.11
C ALA A 11 -5.45 6.31 -6.55
N PHE A 12 -5.95 5.95 -7.73
CA PHE A 12 -5.62 4.68 -8.36
C PHE A 12 -4.30 4.82 -9.09
N VAL A 13 -3.31 4.01 -8.73
CA VAL A 13 -1.97 4.11 -9.31
C VAL A 13 -1.57 2.76 -9.90
N PRO A 14 -1.22 2.69 -11.19
CA PRO A 14 -0.61 1.49 -11.75
C PRO A 14 0.79 1.32 -11.15
N MET A 15 0.97 0.29 -10.32
CA MET A 15 2.24 -0.08 -9.68
C MET A 15 3.35 -0.39 -10.69
N GLU A 16 3.04 -0.59 -11.96
CA GLU A 16 3.99 -0.91 -13.03
C GLU A 16 5.00 0.22 -13.34
N LYS A 17 4.69 1.46 -12.95
CA LYS A 17 5.56 2.63 -13.20
C LYS A 17 6.27 3.18 -11.97
N TYR A 18 6.03 2.61 -10.79
CA TYR A 18 6.64 3.08 -9.54
C TYR A 18 7.79 2.16 -9.15
N ASP A 19 8.93 2.78 -8.81
CA ASP A 19 10.03 2.08 -8.16
C ASP A 19 9.59 1.77 -6.73
N ILE A 20 9.52 0.49 -6.39
CA ILE A 20 9.03 0.02 -5.09
C ILE A 20 10.24 -0.05 -4.16
N ASP A 21 10.22 0.75 -3.10
CA ASP A 21 11.24 0.70 -2.05
C ASP A 21 11.05 -0.57 -1.21
N ILE A 22 11.78 -1.63 -1.60
CA ILE A 22 11.70 -2.95 -0.96
C ILE A 22 12.24 -2.88 0.48
N GLU A 23 13.23 -2.03 0.75
CA GLU A 23 13.80 -1.85 2.08
C GLU A 23 12.76 -1.29 3.06
N LEU A 24 11.97 -0.30 2.60
CA LEU A 24 10.82 0.21 3.32
C LEU A 24 9.77 -0.89 3.53
N ALA A 25 9.43 -1.66 2.49
CA ALA A 25 8.45 -2.74 2.62
C ALA A 25 8.86 -3.79 3.66
N ARG A 26 10.16 -4.12 3.74
CA ARG A 26 10.72 -5.05 4.73
C ARG A 26 10.72 -4.50 6.16
N THR A 27 10.61 -3.18 6.33
CA THR A 27 10.43 -2.55 7.65
C THR A 27 9.06 -2.90 8.25
N PHE A 28 8.08 -3.29 7.42
CA PHE A 28 6.76 -3.69 7.84
C PHE A 28 6.63 -5.22 7.91
N PRO A 29 5.79 -5.73 8.83
CA PRO A 29 5.57 -7.17 8.95
C PRO A 29 4.92 -7.74 7.69
N ALA A 30 5.65 -8.63 7.00
CA ALA A 30 5.20 -9.34 5.80
C ALA A 30 3.84 -10.04 6.00
N GLN A 31 3.63 -10.57 7.21
CA GLN A 31 2.41 -11.28 7.57
C GLN A 31 1.19 -10.34 7.57
N THR A 32 1.34 -9.10 8.06
CA THR A 32 0.30 -8.06 8.02
C THR A 32 0.06 -7.60 6.58
N CYS A 33 1.12 -7.41 5.79
CA CYS A 33 1.03 -7.04 4.38
C CYS A 33 0.28 -8.09 3.54
N GLN A 34 0.60 -9.38 3.73
CA GLN A 34 -0.05 -10.49 3.05
C GLN A 34 -1.48 -10.73 3.53
N ARG A 35 -1.72 -10.65 4.84
CA ARG A 35 -3.05 -10.89 5.42
C ARG A 35 -4.06 -9.83 5.01
N TRP A 36 -3.63 -8.57 4.98
CA TRP A 36 -4.53 -7.44 4.71
C TRP A 36 -4.46 -6.92 3.28
N CYS A 37 -3.56 -7.45 2.43
CA CYS A 37 -3.29 -6.93 1.09
C CYS A 37 -3.01 -5.42 1.15
N VAL A 38 -1.99 -5.06 1.90
CA VAL A 38 -1.47 -3.68 2.04
C VAL A 38 0.05 -3.71 1.96
N MET A 39 0.66 -2.74 1.30
CA MET A 39 2.10 -2.68 1.17
C MET A 39 2.57 -1.22 1.02
N PRO A 40 3.48 -0.75 1.87
CA PRO A 40 4.19 0.50 1.62
C PRO A 40 5.15 0.28 0.45
N PHE A 41 5.11 1.19 -0.52
CA PHE A 41 5.95 1.11 -1.70
C PHE A 41 6.90 2.29 -1.85
N ASP A 42 6.63 3.41 -1.16
CA ASP A 42 7.49 4.58 -1.25
C ASP A 42 7.39 5.44 0.01
N LYS A 43 8.46 6.17 0.30
CA LYS A 43 8.49 7.16 1.38
C LYS A 43 8.82 8.53 0.81
N MET A 44 7.82 9.40 0.81
CA MET A 44 7.97 10.79 0.39
C MET A 44 8.14 11.71 1.61
N SER A 45 9.40 12.02 1.95
CA SER A 45 9.82 12.89 3.08
C SER A 45 9.23 12.48 4.45
N LYS A 46 8.01 12.96 4.78
CA LYS A 46 7.30 12.71 6.05
C LYS A 46 6.06 11.83 5.87
N SER A 47 5.81 11.37 4.65
CA SER A 47 4.66 10.54 4.31
C SER A 47 5.12 9.21 3.71
N ILE A 48 4.42 8.14 4.03
CA ILE A 48 4.62 6.83 3.41
C ILE A 48 3.44 6.56 2.49
N LEU A 49 3.73 6.21 1.25
CA LEU A 49 2.74 5.80 0.27
C LEU A 49 2.49 4.30 0.45
N VAL A 50 1.22 3.97 0.71
CA VAL A 50 0.74 2.62 0.97
C VAL A 50 -0.21 2.22 -0.14
N ALA A 51 0.16 1.20 -0.88
CA ALA A 51 -0.73 0.52 -1.79
C ALA A 51 -1.66 -0.40 -0.99
N THR A 52 -2.96 -0.24 -1.17
CA THR A 52 -3.99 -1.08 -0.58
C THR A 52 -4.92 -1.60 -1.65
N ALA A 53 -5.30 -2.87 -1.55
CA ALA A 53 -6.39 -3.43 -2.33
C ALA A 53 -7.76 -3.19 -1.66
N ASN A 54 -7.78 -2.84 -0.37
CA ASN A 54 -9.00 -2.67 0.40
C ASN A 54 -8.90 -1.46 1.37
N PRO A 55 -9.47 -0.29 1.01
CA PRO A 55 -9.46 0.89 1.86
C PRO A 55 -10.45 0.83 3.02
N PHE A 56 -11.34 -0.17 3.09
CA PHE A 56 -12.34 -0.30 4.16
C PHE A 56 -11.78 -0.94 5.45
N ASN A 57 -10.57 -1.50 5.39
CA ASN A 57 -9.94 -2.13 6.54
C ASN A 57 -9.28 -1.11 7.48
N GLN A 58 -10.06 -0.55 8.40
CA GLN A 58 -9.57 0.37 9.43
C GLN A 58 -8.52 -0.28 10.36
N GLN A 59 -8.60 -1.59 10.59
CA GLN A 59 -7.60 -2.32 11.39
C GLN A 59 -6.23 -2.33 10.72
N ALA A 60 -6.16 -2.61 9.42
CA ALA A 60 -4.90 -2.58 8.67
C ALA A 60 -4.28 -1.18 8.68
N ALA A 61 -5.11 -0.14 8.58
CA ALA A 61 -4.67 1.25 8.72
C ALA A 61 -4.10 1.56 10.10
N LYS A 62 -4.73 1.04 11.15
CA LYS A 62 -4.26 1.23 12.53
C LYS A 62 -2.95 0.48 12.79
N GLU A 63 -2.83 -0.77 12.33
CA GLU A 63 -1.59 -1.55 12.46
C GLU A 63 -0.43 -0.89 11.72
N LEU A 64 -0.63 -0.48 10.45
CA LEU A 64 0.43 0.23 9.72
C LEU A 64 0.78 1.55 10.40
N SER A 65 -0.21 2.31 10.87
CA SER A 65 0.04 3.58 11.56
C SER A 65 0.67 3.42 12.94
N GLN A 66 0.63 2.23 13.55
CA GLN A 66 1.38 1.91 14.76
C GLN A 66 2.81 1.48 14.44
N ALA A 67 3.01 0.80 13.32
CA ALA A 67 4.32 0.41 12.82
C ALA A 67 5.14 1.62 12.30
N THR A 68 4.50 2.74 11.98
CA THR A 68 5.16 3.94 11.46
C THR A 68 4.64 5.24 12.06
N ALA A 69 5.55 6.16 12.41
CA ALA A 69 5.20 7.51 12.85
C ALA A 69 4.93 8.48 11.68
N PHE A 70 5.10 8.02 10.43
CA PHE A 70 4.93 8.84 9.23
C PHE A 70 3.48 8.87 8.74
N ARG A 71 3.10 9.93 8.03
CA ARG A 71 1.74 10.07 7.50
C ARG A 71 1.48 9.06 6.39
N LEU A 72 0.48 8.20 6.55
CA LEU A 72 0.13 7.20 5.53
C LEU A 72 -0.74 7.82 4.44
N LEU A 73 -0.29 7.74 3.19
CA LEU A 73 -1.04 8.08 1.99
C LEU A 73 -1.51 6.80 1.32
N TRP A 74 -2.83 6.63 1.22
CA TRP A 74 -3.44 5.41 0.71
C TRP A 74 -3.68 5.50 -0.79
N TYR A 75 -3.20 4.49 -1.51
CA TYR A 75 -3.36 4.33 -2.95
C TYR A 75 -4.09 3.03 -3.24
N LEU A 76 -5.09 3.12 -4.12
CA LEU A 76 -5.86 1.95 -4.51
C LEU A 76 -5.12 1.23 -5.65
N VAL A 77 -4.89 -0.06 -5.49
CA VAL A 77 -4.26 -0.88 -6.54
C VAL A 77 -5.05 -2.18 -6.73
N PRO A 78 -5.03 -2.77 -7.93
CA PRO A 78 -5.68 -4.06 -8.13
C PRO A 78 -4.96 -5.15 -7.30
N PRO A 79 -5.70 -6.08 -6.68
CA PRO A 79 -5.10 -7.10 -5.81
C PRO A 79 -4.12 -8.02 -6.56
N ALA A 80 -4.32 -8.22 -7.87
CA ALA A 80 -3.44 -9.03 -8.70
C ALA A 80 -2.02 -8.44 -8.79
N ASP A 81 -1.88 -7.12 -8.93
CA ASP A 81 -0.60 -6.42 -8.91
C ASP A 81 0.01 -6.41 -7.52
N LEU A 82 -0.82 -6.15 -6.50
CA LEU A 82 -0.32 -6.08 -5.14
C LEU A 82 0.27 -7.42 -4.68
N VAL A 83 -0.40 -8.54 -4.93
CA VAL A 83 0.11 -9.87 -4.56
C VAL A 83 1.41 -10.19 -5.31
N LYS A 84 1.52 -9.79 -6.58
CA LYS A 84 2.78 -9.93 -7.34
C LYS A 84 3.92 -9.12 -6.69
N ASN A 85 3.65 -7.89 -6.28
CA ASN A 85 4.65 -7.00 -5.68
C ASN A 85 5.01 -7.40 -4.24
N ILE A 86 4.05 -7.81 -3.43
CA ILE A 86 4.29 -8.39 -2.10
C ILE A 86 5.20 -9.62 -2.23
N ARG A 87 4.92 -10.52 -3.19
CA ARG A 87 5.79 -11.68 -3.44
C ARG A 87 7.19 -11.29 -3.91
N LYS A 88 7.34 -10.19 -4.65
CA LYS A 88 8.66 -9.69 -5.09
C LYS A 88 9.46 -9.07 -3.94
N ALA A 89 8.80 -8.29 -3.08
CA ALA A 89 9.46 -7.57 -1.99
C ALA A 89 9.80 -8.43 -0.78
N PHE A 90 9.01 -9.47 -0.51
CA PHE A 90 9.24 -10.41 0.59
C PHE A 90 9.85 -11.74 0.12
N ARG A 91 10.56 -11.75 -1.02
CA ARG A 91 11.27 -12.94 -1.53
C ARG A 91 12.60 -13.15 -0.83
#